data_AF-A0A8T0ITG8-F1
#
_entry.id   AF-A0A8T0ITG8-F1
#
_cell.length_a   1.000
_cell.length_b   1.000
_cell.length_c   1.000
_cell.angle_alpha   90.00
_cell.angle_beta   90.00
_cell.angle_gamma   90.00
#
_symmetry.space_group_name_H-M   'P 1'
#
loop_
_entity.id
_entity.type
_entity.pdbx_description
1 polymer ?
#
loop_
_entity_poly.entity_id
_entity_poly.type
_entity_poly.pdbx_seq_one_letter_code
_entity_poly.pdbx_strand_id
1 'polypeptide(L)'
;MAGGSALAQQQQRGVCVGGVVAEGRGWRGERGGSGEVRLGLSSSWQGRRLQCGRRRAMEVVVRGSGSRATRAVTEEMQAECSAAEVQNGAYVLPAAVPSVSGNSPANEHIGYGEVFESNFYRERFVVRFSEVGDRKTMSLEGLASLMQEAACNHVLKVGYGAFAGTNGRVVTVTTRMHIEVDRYPVWRDLLEVDTWYCTEGRNAVRRDWTVKDVETGEIIAMATSTWVLMNMDTKAMVRINDQIRSEFAPWARDPPKWALSEDRIKASSARIPKINGDAEFSKTGLSPTERDLDMNQHVNNVKYISWTMESLPFEFRESHEIRKITLEYRREAQKGDTVESRAKAEPLIADGATFAGYTEEPSEERFVHVIRNQDGQEVNKGRTVWARLRK
;
A
#
# COMPACT_ATOMS: atom_id res chain seq x y z
N MET A 1 -5.25 -1.86 -27.51
CA MET A 1 -5.05 -0.40 -27.60
C MET A 1 -4.26 0.01 -26.37
N ALA A 2 -3.07 0.59 -26.56
CA ALA A 2 -2.05 0.71 -25.53
C ALA A 2 -2.27 1.92 -24.61
N GLY A 3 -2.37 1.69 -23.29
CA GLY A 3 -2.26 2.71 -22.27
C GLY A 3 -0.78 2.95 -21.95
N GLY A 4 -0.29 4.16 -22.23
CA GLY A 4 0.99 4.62 -21.71
C GLY A 4 0.86 4.97 -20.21
N SER A 5 1.98 4.98 -19.50
CA SER A 5 2.09 5.45 -18.11
C SER A 5 1.22 6.71 -17.86
N ALA A 6 0.42 6.68 -16.79
CA ALA A 6 -0.54 7.72 -16.44
C ALA A 6 0.09 9.11 -16.21
N LEU A 7 1.40 9.19 -15.96
CA LEU A 7 2.13 10.46 -15.87
C LEU A 7 2.49 11.07 -17.24
N ALA A 8 2.50 10.28 -18.32
CA ALA A 8 2.67 10.79 -19.69
C ALA A 8 1.34 11.22 -20.33
N GLN A 9 0.20 10.69 -19.87
CA GLN A 9 -1.13 10.99 -20.44
C GLN A 9 -1.81 12.24 -19.86
N GLN A 10 -1.22 12.89 -18.85
CA GLN A 10 -1.78 14.10 -18.24
C GLN A 10 -1.66 15.38 -19.10
N GLN A 11 -1.12 15.29 -20.33
CA GLN A 11 -1.02 16.43 -21.24
C GLN A 11 -2.30 16.77 -22.01
N GLN A 12 -3.34 15.93 -22.02
CA GLN A 12 -4.57 16.24 -22.75
C GLN A 12 -5.81 15.64 -22.09
N ARG A 13 -6.59 16.49 -21.39
CA ARG A 13 -8.07 16.59 -21.43
C ARG A 13 -8.59 17.22 -20.14
N GLY A 14 -9.20 18.40 -20.26
CA GLY A 14 -10.03 19.01 -19.23
C GLY A 14 -11.49 19.00 -19.65
N VAL A 15 -12.38 18.54 -18.77
CA VAL A 15 -13.81 18.89 -18.74
C VAL A 15 -14.29 18.78 -17.27
N CYS A 16 -14.93 19.84 -16.76
CA CYS A 16 -15.60 19.89 -15.46
C CYS A 16 -17.03 19.30 -15.52
N VAL A 17 -17.61 18.91 -14.38
CA VAL A 17 -18.93 19.39 -13.83
C VAL A 17 -19.41 18.52 -12.64
N GLY A 18 -19.91 19.21 -11.59
CA GLY A 18 -20.90 18.75 -10.58
C GLY A 18 -20.32 18.04 -9.36
N GLY A 19 -20.48 18.45 -8.09
CA GLY A 19 -21.51 19.24 -7.44
C GLY A 19 -22.32 18.35 -6.49
N VAL A 20 -21.89 18.19 -5.22
CA VAL A 20 -22.68 17.49 -4.18
C VAL A 20 -22.73 18.35 -2.92
N VAL A 21 -23.96 18.63 -2.49
CA VAL A 21 -24.36 19.30 -1.25
C VAL A 21 -24.41 18.26 -0.13
N ALA A 22 -23.82 18.55 1.02
CA ALA A 22 -23.97 17.73 2.24
C ALA A 22 -24.71 18.53 3.32
N GLU A 23 -25.94 18.09 3.64
CA GLU A 23 -26.71 18.52 4.81
C GLU A 23 -26.27 17.70 6.05
N GLY A 24 -25.88 18.37 7.13
CA GLY A 24 -25.62 17.75 8.43
C GLY A 24 -26.76 18.03 9.40
N ARG A 25 -27.44 16.97 9.88
CA ARG A 25 -28.39 17.04 11.02
C ARG A 25 -27.60 16.99 12.35
N GLY A 26 -27.79 17.97 13.23
CA GLY A 26 -27.49 17.83 14.67
C GLY A 26 -28.60 17.05 15.40
N TRP A 27 -28.51 16.54 16.62
CA TRP A 27 -27.98 16.98 17.93
C TRP A 27 -27.87 15.69 18.81
N ARG A 28 -27.27 15.59 20.01
CA ARG A 28 -27.60 16.29 21.27
C ARG A 28 -26.61 15.86 22.38
N GLY A 29 -26.16 16.79 23.23
CA GLY A 29 -25.42 16.49 24.46
C GLY A 29 -24.97 17.72 25.28
N GLU A 30 -25.95 18.37 25.90
CA GLU A 30 -25.91 19.21 27.12
C GLU A 30 -25.07 20.51 27.24
N ARG A 31 -25.84 21.59 27.51
CA ARG A 31 -25.56 22.88 28.19
C ARG A 31 -24.86 24.00 27.42
N GLY A 32 -25.70 24.91 26.91
CA GLY A 32 -25.56 26.35 27.17
C GLY A 32 -25.16 27.22 25.99
N GLY A 33 -26.15 27.86 25.35
CA GLY A 33 -25.94 29.03 24.49
C GLY A 33 -26.39 28.84 23.04
N SER A 34 -27.59 29.32 22.72
CA SER A 34 -28.07 29.47 21.34
C SER A 34 -27.37 30.64 20.66
N GLY A 35 -26.52 30.35 19.67
CA GLY A 35 -25.95 31.34 18.77
C GLY A 35 -25.81 30.76 17.37
N GLU A 36 -26.58 31.29 16.42
CA GLU A 36 -26.52 30.94 15.00
C GLU A 36 -25.23 31.54 14.40
N VAL A 37 -24.18 30.74 14.22
CA VAL A 37 -22.97 31.18 13.50
C VAL A 37 -23.19 30.93 12.01
N ARG A 38 -23.58 31.97 11.27
CA ARG A 38 -23.53 31.97 9.80
C ARG A 38 -22.10 32.26 9.34
N LEU A 39 -21.36 31.23 8.93
CA LEU A 39 -20.16 31.41 8.11
C LEU A 39 -20.60 31.64 6.66
N GLY A 40 -20.86 32.90 6.31
CA GLY A 40 -21.05 33.30 4.93
C GLY A 40 -19.71 33.31 4.19
N LEU A 41 -19.52 32.41 3.24
CA LEU A 41 -18.50 32.58 2.20
C LEU A 41 -19.02 33.61 1.19
N SER A 42 -18.64 34.87 1.32
CA SER A 42 -18.83 35.84 0.25
C SER A 42 -17.69 35.68 -0.76
N SER A 43 -17.97 35.09 -1.91
CA SER A 43 -17.11 35.24 -3.09
C SER A 43 -17.94 35.87 -4.20
N SER A 44 -17.58 37.08 -4.62
CA SER A 44 -18.13 37.74 -5.80
C SER A 44 -17.17 37.57 -6.96
N TRP A 45 -17.64 36.96 -8.05
CA TRP A 45 -16.89 36.84 -9.30
C TRP A 45 -17.07 38.09 -10.15
N GLN A 46 -15.99 38.77 -10.50
CA GLN A 46 -15.94 39.71 -11.63
C GLN A 46 -14.63 39.52 -12.39
N GLY A 47 -14.71 38.91 -13.58
CA GLY A 47 -13.58 38.75 -14.49
C GLY A 47 -12.50 37.76 -14.01
N ARG A 48 -11.59 37.38 -14.91
CA ARG A 48 -10.56 36.32 -14.72
C ARG A 48 -9.44 36.70 -13.72
N ARG A 49 -9.76 37.14 -12.50
CA ARG A 49 -8.82 37.26 -11.37
C ARG A 49 -9.56 37.00 -10.05
N LEU A 50 -9.01 36.11 -9.23
CA LEU A 50 -9.43 35.89 -7.85
C LEU A 50 -8.67 36.90 -6.96
N GLN A 51 -9.36 37.93 -6.45
CA GLN A 51 -8.84 38.76 -5.37
C GLN A 51 -9.37 38.22 -4.04
N CYS A 52 -8.46 37.72 -3.19
CA CYS A 52 -8.80 37.41 -1.80
C CYS A 52 -8.64 38.70 -0.97
N GLY A 53 -9.74 39.20 -0.38
CA GLY A 53 -9.70 40.35 0.53
C GLY A 53 -8.93 40.05 1.82
N ARG A 54 -8.26 41.06 2.39
CA ARG A 54 -7.53 40.98 3.66
C ARG A 54 -8.44 40.43 4.78
N ARG A 55 -8.03 39.35 5.45
CA ARG A 55 -8.65 38.93 6.71
C ARG A 55 -8.21 39.88 7.84
N ARG A 56 -9.16 40.31 8.69
CA ARG A 56 -8.82 40.87 10.01
C ARG A 56 -8.26 39.77 10.88
N ALA A 57 -7.18 40.06 11.61
CA ALA A 57 -6.56 39.15 12.57
C ALA A 57 -7.59 38.71 13.64
N MET A 58 -7.55 37.44 14.02
CA MET A 58 -8.24 36.94 15.21
C MET A 58 -7.46 37.40 16.46
N GLU A 59 -8.14 38.12 17.34
CA GLU A 59 -7.62 38.50 18.65
C GLU A 59 -8.00 37.40 19.66
N VAL A 60 -7.00 36.71 20.22
CA VAL A 60 -7.22 35.74 21.29
C VAL A 60 -6.85 36.41 22.61
N VAL A 61 -7.87 36.75 23.41
CA VAL A 61 -7.68 37.30 24.76
C VAL A 61 -7.68 36.13 25.75
N VAL A 62 -6.52 35.76 26.26
CA VAL A 62 -6.39 34.84 27.41
C VAL A 62 -6.48 35.67 28.69
N ARG A 63 -7.54 35.49 29.49
CA ARG A 63 -7.63 36.06 30.84
C ARG A 63 -7.07 35.06 31.86
N GLY A 64 -5.84 35.33 32.32
CA GLY A 64 -5.22 34.69 33.48
C GLY A 64 -4.26 35.68 34.14
N SER A 65 -4.43 35.87 35.44
CA SER A 65 -3.70 36.75 36.38
C SER A 65 -2.42 37.45 35.88
N GLY A 66 -2.50 38.77 35.74
CA GLY A 66 -1.40 39.67 36.17
C GLY A 66 -0.17 39.80 35.27
N SER A 67 -0.30 39.96 33.95
CA SER A 67 0.54 40.85 33.14
C SER A 67 0.03 40.91 31.70
N ARG A 68 -0.13 42.12 31.14
CA ARG A 68 -0.46 42.33 29.71
C ARG A 68 0.83 42.16 28.91
N ALA A 69 1.01 41.03 28.23
CA ALA A 69 2.03 40.88 27.21
C ALA A 69 1.34 40.74 25.84
N THR A 70 1.35 41.82 25.07
CA THR A 70 0.89 41.84 23.67
C THR A 70 2.08 41.40 22.82
N ARG A 71 2.01 40.24 22.16
CA ARG A 71 3.01 39.84 21.17
C ARG A 71 2.33 39.76 19.81
N ALA A 72 2.58 40.75 18.97
CA ALA A 72 2.22 40.69 17.56
C ALA A 72 3.12 39.65 16.87
N VAL A 73 2.53 38.70 16.16
CA VAL A 73 3.25 37.84 15.22
C VAL A 73 3.10 38.49 13.85
N THR A 74 4.13 39.21 13.43
CA THR A 74 4.29 39.69 12.05
C THR A 74 5.06 38.64 11.27
N GLU A 75 4.39 37.90 10.38
CA GLU A 75 5.08 37.14 9.33
C GLU A 75 5.55 38.11 8.24
N GLU A 76 6.81 38.54 8.34
CA GLU A 76 7.57 39.06 7.20
C GLU A 76 8.51 37.94 6.70
N MET A 77 8.09 37.25 5.65
CA MET A 77 9.02 36.67 4.68
C MET A 77 8.52 37.04 3.29
N GLN A 78 9.06 38.14 2.77
CA GLN A 78 9.02 38.44 1.34
C GLN A 78 10.00 37.48 0.64
N ALA A 79 9.47 36.41 0.05
CA ALA A 79 10.18 35.70 -1.00
C ALA A 79 9.78 36.33 -2.34
N GLU A 80 10.65 37.17 -2.90
CA GLU A 80 10.53 37.63 -4.28
C GLU A 80 10.64 36.42 -5.22
N CYS A 81 9.52 35.97 -5.79
CA CYS A 81 9.54 35.05 -6.92
C CYS A 81 9.81 35.86 -8.19
N SER A 82 10.97 35.64 -8.82
CA SER A 82 11.20 36.08 -10.19
C SER A 82 10.23 35.34 -11.12
N ALA A 83 9.46 36.10 -11.89
CA ALA A 83 8.58 35.57 -12.91
C ALA A 83 9.44 35.04 -14.08
N ALA A 84 9.75 33.75 -14.09
CA ALA A 84 10.25 33.07 -15.27
C ALA A 84 9.08 32.42 -16.02
N GLU A 85 9.06 32.67 -17.32
CA GLU A 85 7.91 32.63 -18.22
C GLU A 85 7.26 31.26 -18.39
N VAL A 86 5.92 31.29 -18.43
CA VAL A 86 5.05 30.17 -18.79
C VAL A 86 5.12 29.96 -20.30
N GLN A 87 5.90 28.99 -20.75
CA GLN A 87 5.66 28.29 -22.01
C GLN A 87 5.57 26.79 -21.74
N ASN A 88 4.46 26.19 -22.14
CA ASN A 88 4.18 24.76 -22.10
C ASN A 88 4.01 24.10 -20.72
N GLY A 89 3.05 24.61 -19.92
CA GLY A 89 2.15 23.77 -19.10
C GLY A 89 2.75 22.73 -18.13
N ALA A 90 4.04 22.75 -17.83
CA ALA A 90 4.72 21.84 -16.91
C ALA A 90 5.15 22.62 -15.67
N TYR A 91 4.60 22.24 -14.51
CA TYR A 91 5.17 22.67 -13.23
C TYR A 91 6.48 21.92 -13.00
N VAL A 92 7.58 22.66 -12.87
CA VAL A 92 8.83 22.12 -12.34
C VAL A 92 8.68 22.06 -10.82
N LEU A 93 8.71 20.86 -10.24
CA LEU A 93 8.82 20.71 -8.78
C LEU A 93 10.16 21.35 -8.36
N PRO A 94 10.16 22.28 -7.37
CA PRO A 94 11.43 22.83 -6.89
C PRO A 94 12.25 21.71 -6.25
N ALA A 95 13.54 21.70 -6.57
CA ALA A 95 14.51 20.81 -5.96
C ALA A 95 14.49 20.98 -4.43
N ALA A 96 14.37 19.85 -3.73
CA ALA A 96 14.61 19.63 -2.29
C ALA A 96 14.38 20.83 -1.34
N VAL A 97 13.32 20.74 -0.53
CA VAL A 97 13.15 21.62 0.63
C VAL A 97 14.26 21.31 1.65
N PRO A 98 15.04 22.29 2.16
CA PRO A 98 16.06 22.02 3.17
C PRO A 98 15.41 21.61 4.50
N SER A 99 15.96 20.58 5.15
CA SER A 99 15.56 20.16 6.49
C SER A 99 16.00 21.21 7.53
N VAL A 100 15.04 21.72 8.30
CA VAL A 100 15.32 22.59 9.45
C VAL A 100 15.57 21.70 10.66
N SER A 101 16.79 21.75 11.19
CA SER A 101 17.17 21.08 12.44
C SER A 101 16.65 21.86 13.65
N GLY A 102 15.86 21.20 14.49
CA GLY A 102 15.39 21.73 15.76
C GLY A 102 15.00 20.61 16.72
N ASN A 103 15.76 20.46 17.80
CA ASN A 103 15.52 19.49 18.87
C ASN A 103 14.20 19.76 19.60
N SER A 104 13.18 18.94 19.35
CA SER A 104 12.05 18.73 20.25
C SER A 104 11.43 17.34 19.98
N PRO A 105 11.28 16.45 20.98
CA PRO A 105 10.69 15.13 20.77
C PRO A 105 9.16 15.23 20.89
N ALA A 106 8.49 15.78 19.87
CA ALA A 106 7.04 15.75 19.74
C ALA A 106 6.65 16.16 18.31
N ASN A 107 6.07 15.23 17.55
CA ASN A 107 5.72 15.31 16.12
C ASN A 107 6.88 15.15 15.13
N GLU A 108 7.59 14.02 15.19
CA GLU A 108 8.13 13.42 13.96
C GLU A 108 6.97 13.30 12.97
N HIS A 109 7.13 13.87 11.77
CA HIS A 109 6.09 13.96 10.76
C HIS A 109 5.42 12.59 10.54
N ILE A 110 4.14 12.48 10.92
CA ILE A 110 3.26 11.44 10.38
C ILE A 110 3.14 11.75 8.88
N GLY A 111 4.00 11.13 8.07
CA GLY A 111 4.04 11.30 6.62
C GLY A 111 5.47 11.32 6.06
N TYR A 112 5.76 10.31 5.24
CA TYR A 112 7.02 10.01 4.55
C TYR A 112 8.13 9.54 5.48
N GLY A 113 8.25 8.22 5.60
CA GLY A 113 9.31 7.53 6.31
C GLY A 113 10.73 7.85 5.87
N GLU A 114 11.68 7.18 6.50
CA GLU A 114 13.11 7.45 6.38
C GLU A 114 13.86 6.27 5.78
N VAL A 115 14.88 6.57 4.97
CA VAL A 115 15.86 5.58 4.52
C VAL A 115 17.05 5.62 5.47
N PHE A 116 17.30 4.51 6.13
CA PHE A 116 18.40 4.30 7.06
C PHE A 116 19.64 3.79 6.33
N GLU A 117 20.75 3.74 7.05
CA GLU A 117 21.97 3.10 6.59
C GLU A 117 21.68 1.71 6.00
N SER A 118 22.43 1.37 4.96
CA SER A 118 22.25 0.15 4.19
C SER A 118 20.97 0.05 3.34
N ASN A 119 20.31 1.15 2.97
CA ASN A 119 19.13 1.16 2.06
C ASN A 119 17.90 0.42 2.60
N PHE A 120 17.59 0.68 3.86
CA PHE A 120 16.39 0.19 4.51
C PHE A 120 15.41 1.33 4.73
N TYR A 121 14.17 1.20 4.29
CA TYR A 121 13.14 2.21 4.50
C TYR A 121 12.21 1.83 5.63
N ARG A 122 11.87 2.80 6.48
CA ARG A 122 10.97 2.63 7.62
C ARG A 122 9.92 3.71 7.63
N GLU A 123 8.67 3.31 7.80
CA GLU A 123 7.54 4.21 7.94
C GLU A 123 6.59 3.75 9.02
N ARG A 124 5.99 4.69 9.73
CA ARG A 124 5.04 4.40 10.80
C ARG A 124 3.60 4.67 10.37
N PHE A 125 2.71 3.76 10.71
CA PHE A 125 1.29 3.82 10.38
C PHE A 125 0.47 3.64 11.65
N VAL A 126 -0.45 4.58 11.91
CA VAL A 126 -1.49 4.38 12.93
C VAL A 126 -2.66 3.65 12.26
N VAL A 127 -3.04 2.50 12.82
CA VAL A 127 -4.20 1.74 12.32
C VAL A 127 -5.47 2.58 12.44
N ARG A 128 -6.08 2.87 11.29
CA ARG A 128 -7.26 3.73 11.18
C ARG A 128 -8.53 2.94 11.47
N PHE A 129 -9.56 3.67 11.88
CA PHE A 129 -10.87 3.07 12.18
C PHE A 129 -11.45 2.29 10.99
N SER A 130 -11.29 2.79 9.76
CA SER A 130 -11.81 2.16 8.53
C SER A 130 -11.01 0.94 8.07
N GLU A 131 -9.82 0.70 8.62
CA GLU A 131 -8.95 -0.42 8.24
C GLU A 131 -9.24 -1.67 9.08
N VAL A 132 -10.08 -1.51 10.10
CA VAL A 132 -10.44 -2.55 11.06
C VAL A 132 -11.83 -3.09 10.75
N GLY A 133 -11.93 -4.43 10.67
CA GLY A 133 -13.17 -5.12 10.37
C GLY A 133 -14.06 -5.38 11.61
N ASP A 134 -15.10 -6.18 11.39
CA ASP A 134 -15.99 -6.73 12.42
C ASP A 134 -15.24 -7.46 13.55
N ARG A 135 -14.12 -8.11 13.23
CA ARG A 135 -13.22 -8.78 14.17
C ARG A 135 -12.39 -7.84 15.04
N LYS A 136 -12.55 -6.51 14.91
CA LYS A 136 -11.76 -5.48 15.60
C LYS A 136 -10.25 -5.52 15.29
N THR A 137 -9.87 -6.28 14.28
CA THR A 137 -8.51 -6.35 13.73
C THR A 137 -8.49 -5.85 12.28
N MET A 138 -7.31 -5.43 11.81
CA MET A 138 -7.07 -5.08 10.41
C MET A 138 -7.19 -6.32 9.51
N SER A 139 -7.69 -6.14 8.29
CA SER A 139 -7.70 -7.22 7.29
C SER A 139 -6.29 -7.48 6.72
N LEU A 140 -6.05 -8.69 6.21
CA LEU A 140 -4.80 -9.00 5.52
C LEU A 140 -4.55 -8.12 4.29
N GLU A 141 -5.61 -7.78 3.55
CA GLU A 141 -5.55 -6.81 2.44
C GLU A 141 -5.12 -5.43 2.93
N GLY A 142 -5.63 -4.96 4.08
CA GLY A 142 -5.23 -3.70 4.69
C GLY A 142 -3.76 -3.70 5.10
N LEU A 143 -3.29 -4.76 5.76
CA LEU A 143 -1.88 -4.90 6.15
C LEU A 143 -0.96 -4.93 4.91
N ALA A 144 -1.35 -5.66 3.87
CA ALA A 144 -0.64 -5.69 2.59
C ALA A 144 -0.64 -4.33 1.89
N SER A 145 -1.72 -3.55 2.03
CA SER A 145 -1.80 -2.19 1.50
C SER A 145 -0.80 -1.26 2.18
N LEU A 146 -0.61 -1.36 3.51
CA LEU A 146 0.42 -0.60 4.22
C LEU A 146 1.84 -1.01 3.78
N MET A 147 2.08 -2.31 3.58
CA MET A 147 3.37 -2.78 3.04
C MET A 147 3.62 -2.25 1.62
N GLN A 148 2.59 -2.22 0.77
CA GLN A 148 2.68 -1.65 -0.57
C GLN A 148 2.94 -0.14 -0.56
N GLU A 149 2.27 0.61 0.33
CA GLU A 149 2.48 2.04 0.54
C GLU A 149 3.94 2.33 0.93
N ALA A 150 4.45 1.65 1.96
CA ALA A 150 5.85 1.79 2.39
C ALA A 150 6.84 1.43 1.26
N ALA A 151 6.53 0.43 0.44
CA ALA A 151 7.35 0.07 -0.71
C ALA A 151 7.36 1.16 -1.78
N CYS A 152 6.21 1.78 -2.07
CA CYS A 152 6.10 2.88 -3.02
C CYS A 152 6.87 4.11 -2.51
N ASN A 153 6.70 4.46 -1.24
CA ASN A 153 7.40 5.59 -0.62
C ASN A 153 8.91 5.37 -0.56
N HIS A 154 9.36 4.13 -0.30
CA HIS A 154 10.77 3.78 -0.44
C HIS A 154 11.28 4.10 -1.84
N VAL A 155 10.60 3.65 -2.91
CA VAL A 155 11.00 3.91 -4.31
C VAL A 155 11.04 5.40 -4.63
N LEU A 156 10.05 6.16 -4.17
CA LEU A 156 10.03 7.62 -4.35
C LEU A 156 11.23 8.30 -3.66
N LYS A 157 11.66 7.79 -2.50
CA LYS A 157 12.78 8.37 -1.72
C LYS A 157 14.15 8.06 -2.34
N VAL A 158 14.36 6.83 -2.83
CA VAL A 158 15.64 6.42 -3.46
C VAL A 158 15.71 6.73 -4.95
N GLY A 159 14.58 7.09 -5.57
CA GLY A 159 14.47 7.47 -6.97
C GLY A 159 13.97 6.33 -7.88
N TYR A 160 13.15 6.72 -8.87
CA TYR A 160 12.45 5.78 -9.77
C TYR A 160 13.36 4.95 -10.67
N GLY A 161 14.62 5.37 -10.86
CA GLY A 161 15.65 4.60 -11.56
C GLY A 161 15.86 3.21 -10.95
N ALA A 162 15.54 3.05 -9.67
CA ALA A 162 15.58 1.79 -8.95
C ALA A 162 14.48 0.78 -9.34
N PHE A 163 13.46 1.14 -10.14
CA PHE A 163 12.30 0.25 -10.39
C PHE A 163 11.81 0.20 -11.85
N ALA A 164 12.11 1.19 -12.70
CA ALA A 164 11.66 1.21 -14.09
C ALA A 164 12.81 1.15 -15.13
N GLY A 165 14.06 1.16 -14.66
CA GLY A 165 15.23 1.36 -15.53
C GLY A 165 15.21 2.74 -16.20
N THR A 166 16.36 3.16 -16.69
CA THR A 166 16.54 4.52 -17.25
C THR A 166 15.76 4.78 -18.56
N ASN A 167 15.30 3.74 -19.26
CA ASN A 167 14.72 3.85 -20.61
C ASN A 167 13.19 3.87 -20.69
N GLY A 168 12.45 3.91 -19.56
CA GLY A 168 11.00 4.14 -19.53
C GLY A 168 10.10 3.10 -20.22
N ARG A 169 10.67 2.05 -20.83
CA ARG A 169 9.95 0.95 -21.52
C ARG A 169 10.02 -0.38 -20.78
N VAL A 170 10.72 -0.41 -19.66
CA VAL A 170 10.84 -1.58 -18.78
C VAL A 170 10.06 -1.27 -17.51
N VAL A 171 9.24 -2.21 -17.07
CA VAL A 171 8.49 -2.11 -15.82
C VAL A 171 8.79 -3.30 -14.94
N THR A 172 8.72 -3.12 -13.63
CA THR A 172 8.81 -4.21 -12.67
C THR A 172 7.42 -4.72 -12.36
N VAL A 173 7.22 -6.02 -12.49
CA VAL A 173 5.94 -6.70 -12.22
C VAL A 173 6.13 -7.74 -11.13
N THR A 174 5.21 -7.77 -10.17
CA THR A 174 5.23 -8.77 -9.09
C THR A 174 4.82 -10.12 -9.64
N THR A 175 5.64 -11.14 -9.44
CA THR A 175 5.31 -12.53 -9.85
C THR A 175 4.92 -13.38 -8.66
N ARG A 176 5.42 -13.06 -7.47
CA ARG A 176 5.14 -13.82 -6.24
C ARG A 176 5.10 -12.91 -5.03
N MET A 177 4.19 -13.18 -4.10
CA MET A 177 4.12 -12.53 -2.78
C MET A 177 3.91 -13.60 -1.72
N HIS A 178 4.62 -13.53 -0.62
CA HIS A 178 4.40 -14.36 0.55
C HIS A 178 4.33 -13.48 1.79
N ILE A 179 3.30 -13.70 2.61
CA ILE A 179 3.08 -12.96 3.85
C ILE A 179 2.85 -14.00 4.96
N GLU A 180 3.56 -13.83 6.07
CA GLU A 180 3.32 -14.55 7.32
C GLU A 180 2.89 -13.52 8.38
N VAL A 181 1.77 -13.79 9.04
CA VAL A 181 1.16 -12.93 10.06
C VAL A 181 1.05 -13.72 11.36
N ASP A 182 1.72 -13.23 12.39
CA ASP A 182 1.68 -13.78 13.73
C ASP A 182 0.53 -13.17 14.55
N ARG A 183 0.29 -11.87 14.35
CA ARG A 183 -0.82 -11.13 14.97
C ARG A 183 -1.37 -10.06 14.02
N TYR A 184 -2.70 -9.97 13.94
CA TYR A 184 -3.35 -8.85 13.27
C TYR A 184 -3.44 -7.63 14.18
N PRO A 185 -3.08 -6.43 13.69
CA PRO A 185 -3.12 -5.22 14.48
C PRO A 185 -4.57 -4.73 14.68
N VAL A 186 -4.84 -4.05 15.79
CA VAL A 186 -6.16 -3.53 16.15
C VAL A 186 -6.21 -2.01 15.98
N TRP A 187 -7.40 -1.43 16.12
CA TRP A 187 -7.59 0.01 15.98
C TRP A 187 -6.69 0.79 16.95
N ARG A 188 -6.00 1.80 16.42
CA ARG A 188 -5.03 2.68 17.11
C ARG A 188 -3.66 2.07 17.39
N ASP A 189 -3.41 0.81 17.03
CA ASP A 189 -2.04 0.27 17.06
C ASP A 189 -1.12 1.17 16.20
N LEU A 190 0.07 1.45 16.72
CA LEU A 190 1.12 2.13 15.98
C LEU A 190 2.07 1.07 15.41
N LEU A 191 2.08 0.97 14.09
CA LEU A 191 2.91 0.01 13.36
C LEU A 191 4.15 0.70 12.82
N GLU A 192 5.27 0.00 12.83
CA GLU A 192 6.49 0.36 12.13
C GLU A 192 6.72 -0.66 11.00
N VAL A 193 6.60 -0.20 9.76
CA VAL A 193 6.76 -1.00 8.56
C VAL A 193 8.12 -0.69 7.95
N ASP A 194 8.90 -1.74 7.87
CA ASP A 194 10.28 -1.75 7.44
C ASP A 194 10.35 -2.49 6.10
N THR A 195 10.94 -1.90 5.06
CA THR A 195 11.06 -2.53 3.73
C THR A 195 12.38 -2.21 3.04
N TRP A 196 12.91 -3.21 2.35
CA TRP A 196 14.13 -3.12 1.56
C TRP A 196 14.04 -4.06 0.37
N TYR A 197 14.91 -3.86 -0.61
CA TYR A 197 14.97 -4.75 -1.76
C TYR A 197 16.41 -5.21 -2.03
N CYS A 198 16.54 -6.38 -2.64
CA CYS A 198 17.80 -6.98 -3.08
C CYS A 198 17.63 -7.50 -4.51
N THR A 199 18.68 -7.51 -5.31
CA THR A 199 18.67 -8.30 -6.55
C THR A 199 18.88 -9.77 -6.24
N GLU A 200 18.08 -10.66 -6.82
CA GLU A 200 18.20 -12.11 -6.66
C GLU A 200 18.47 -12.81 -8.00
N GLY A 201 19.58 -13.56 -8.04
CA GLY A 201 20.00 -14.26 -9.24
C GLY A 201 20.14 -13.32 -10.44
N ARG A 202 19.75 -13.80 -11.62
CA ARG A 202 19.92 -13.09 -12.91
C ARG A 202 18.68 -12.34 -13.39
N ASN A 203 17.50 -12.63 -12.84
CA ASN A 203 16.22 -12.21 -13.44
C ASN A 203 15.21 -11.64 -12.44
N ALA A 204 15.53 -11.60 -11.15
CA ALA A 204 14.59 -11.19 -10.13
C ALA A 204 15.13 -10.06 -9.25
N VAL A 205 14.21 -9.20 -8.83
CA VAL A 205 14.37 -8.31 -7.69
C VAL A 205 13.45 -8.82 -6.62
N ARG A 206 13.97 -8.94 -5.40
CA ARG A 206 13.18 -9.32 -4.25
C ARG A 206 13.01 -8.15 -3.33
N ARG A 207 11.81 -7.99 -2.79
CA ARG A 207 11.50 -7.02 -1.74
C ARG A 207 10.97 -7.73 -0.52
N ASP A 208 11.46 -7.33 0.64
CA ASP A 208 11.09 -7.88 1.93
C ASP A 208 10.46 -6.80 2.81
N TRP A 209 9.68 -7.27 3.78
CA TRP A 209 9.06 -6.43 4.80
C TRP A 209 9.12 -7.08 6.18
N THR A 210 9.25 -6.24 7.20
CA THR A 210 8.90 -6.56 8.58
C THR A 210 7.91 -5.53 9.07
N VAL A 211 6.86 -5.97 9.76
CA VAL A 211 5.88 -5.10 10.43
C VAL A 211 6.00 -5.34 11.91
N LYS A 212 6.31 -4.29 12.65
CA LYS A 212 6.53 -4.32 14.09
C LYS A 212 5.45 -3.50 14.80
N ASP A 213 4.93 -4.03 15.90
CA ASP A 213 4.15 -3.24 16.84
C ASP A 213 5.07 -2.33 17.66
N VAL A 214 4.84 -1.03 17.65
CA VAL A 214 5.75 -0.08 18.33
C VAL A 214 5.64 -0.16 19.85
N GLU A 215 4.48 -0.52 20.40
CA GLU A 215 4.27 -0.61 21.85
C GLU A 215 4.97 -1.84 22.43
N THR A 216 4.79 -3.01 21.82
CA THR A 216 5.40 -4.25 22.31
C THR A 216 6.83 -4.48 21.78
N GLY A 217 7.17 -3.87 20.64
CA GLY A 217 8.43 -4.11 19.94
C GLY A 217 8.46 -5.44 19.16
N GLU A 218 7.38 -6.19 19.13
CA GLU A 218 7.30 -7.50 18.47
C GLU A 218 7.06 -7.37 16.96
N ILE A 219 7.71 -8.23 16.17
CA ILE A 219 7.39 -8.38 14.75
C ILE A 219 6.09 -9.18 14.65
N ILE A 220 5.04 -8.55 14.13
CA ILE A 220 3.71 -9.15 14.01
C ILE A 220 3.43 -9.71 12.61
N ALA A 221 4.20 -9.27 11.61
CA ALA A 221 4.14 -9.83 10.28
C ALA A 221 5.47 -9.68 9.54
N MET A 222 5.74 -10.60 8.63
CA MET A 222 6.86 -10.58 7.71
C MET A 222 6.36 -10.91 6.32
N ALA A 223 6.98 -10.31 5.30
CA ALA A 223 6.65 -10.62 3.92
C ALA A 223 7.88 -10.63 3.03
N THR A 224 7.77 -11.35 1.93
CA THR A 224 8.75 -11.34 0.85
C THR A 224 8.05 -11.44 -0.50
N SER A 225 8.61 -10.82 -1.52
CA SER A 225 8.03 -10.78 -2.86
C SER A 225 9.09 -10.88 -3.94
N THR A 226 8.74 -11.49 -5.05
CA THR A 226 9.58 -11.60 -6.24
C THR A 226 9.01 -10.74 -7.35
N TRP A 227 9.88 -9.95 -7.97
CA TRP A 227 9.58 -9.04 -9.06
C TRP A 227 10.49 -9.35 -10.23
N VAL A 228 9.95 -9.24 -11.44
CA VAL A 228 10.71 -9.40 -12.68
C VAL A 228 10.56 -8.15 -13.53
N LEU A 229 11.57 -7.90 -14.37
CA LEU A 229 11.51 -6.81 -15.33
C LEU A 229 10.77 -7.30 -16.57
N MET A 230 9.86 -6.48 -17.10
CA MET A 230 9.06 -6.75 -18.28
C MET A 230 9.19 -5.60 -19.26
N ASN A 231 9.41 -5.89 -20.53
CA ASN A 231 9.36 -4.92 -21.59
C ASN A 231 7.89 -4.64 -21.94
N MET A 232 7.47 -3.38 -21.93
CA MET A 232 6.07 -3.01 -22.18
C MET A 232 5.61 -3.26 -23.62
N ASP A 233 6.52 -3.16 -24.59
CA ASP A 233 6.22 -3.33 -26.01
C ASP A 233 6.05 -4.81 -26.36
N THR A 234 6.98 -5.67 -25.92
CA THR A 234 6.98 -7.10 -26.25
C THR A 234 6.22 -7.96 -25.25
N LYS A 235 5.91 -7.41 -24.06
CA LYS A 235 5.39 -8.14 -22.89
C LYS A 235 6.29 -9.31 -22.46
N ALA A 236 7.55 -9.30 -22.87
CA ALA A 236 8.52 -10.33 -22.54
C ALA A 236 9.36 -9.94 -21.30
N MET A 237 9.82 -10.94 -20.57
CA MET A 237 10.71 -10.76 -19.43
C MET A 237 12.09 -10.27 -19.90
N VAL A 238 12.63 -9.27 -19.19
CA VAL A 238 13.96 -8.70 -19.41
C VAL A 238 14.92 -9.28 -18.38
N ARG A 239 16.08 -9.75 -18.85
CA ARG A 239 17.16 -10.21 -17.97
C ARG A 239 17.84 -9.03 -17.29
N ILE A 240 18.16 -9.16 -16.00
CA ILE A 240 18.98 -8.19 -15.27
C ILE A 240 20.44 -8.43 -15.66
N ASN A 241 20.88 -7.73 -16.71
CA ASN A 241 22.28 -7.68 -17.13
C ASN A 241 23.10 -6.79 -16.17
N ASP A 242 24.41 -6.70 -16.39
CA ASP A 242 25.31 -5.97 -15.48
C ASP A 242 25.02 -4.47 -15.46
N GLN A 243 24.56 -3.90 -16.58
CA GLN A 243 24.14 -2.50 -16.65
C GLN A 243 22.94 -2.24 -15.73
N ILE A 244 21.85 -2.99 -15.89
CA ILE A 244 20.67 -2.87 -15.02
C ILE A 244 21.07 -3.15 -13.57
N ARG A 245 21.89 -4.18 -13.32
CA ARG A 245 22.36 -4.48 -11.96
C ARG A 245 23.10 -3.29 -11.34
N SER A 246 23.93 -2.59 -12.10
CA SER A 246 24.65 -1.41 -11.61
C SER A 246 23.73 -0.22 -11.31
N GLU A 247 22.56 -0.12 -11.95
CA GLU A 247 21.55 0.91 -11.64
C GLU A 247 20.81 0.61 -10.32
N PHE A 248 20.57 -0.67 -10.01
CA PHE A 248 19.83 -1.10 -8.82
C PHE A 248 20.75 -1.26 -7.60
N ALA A 249 22.01 -1.67 -7.79
CA ALA A 249 22.93 -1.99 -6.71
C ALA A 249 23.12 -0.85 -5.67
N PRO A 250 23.21 0.44 -6.05
CA PRO A 250 23.38 1.53 -5.08
C PRO A 250 22.22 1.67 -4.09
N TRP A 251 21.02 1.20 -4.44
CA TRP A 251 19.83 1.30 -3.59
C TRP A 251 19.34 -0.05 -3.08
N ALA A 252 20.02 -1.14 -3.46
CA ALA A 252 19.77 -2.44 -2.88
C ALA A 252 20.33 -2.50 -1.45
N ARG A 253 19.71 -3.33 -0.60
CA ARG A 253 20.19 -3.58 0.77
C ARG A 253 21.59 -4.18 0.74
N ASP A 254 22.51 -3.59 1.51
CA ASP A 254 23.89 -4.06 1.66
C ASP A 254 24.33 -4.09 3.15
N PRO A 255 24.63 -5.25 3.76
CA PRO A 255 24.60 -6.59 3.17
C PRO A 255 23.18 -7.06 2.85
N PRO A 256 23.00 -7.95 1.86
CA PRO A 256 21.70 -8.57 1.58
C PRO A 256 21.12 -9.25 2.82
N LYS A 257 19.82 -9.07 3.04
CA LYS A 257 19.13 -9.65 4.20
C LYS A 257 17.75 -10.18 3.81
N TRP A 258 17.39 -11.34 4.34
CA TRP A 258 16.07 -11.93 4.21
C TRP A 258 15.22 -11.55 5.43
N ALA A 259 13.95 -11.17 5.23
CA ALA A 259 13.05 -10.96 6.38
C ALA A 259 12.73 -12.29 7.07
N LEU A 260 12.50 -13.32 6.25
CA LEU A 260 12.21 -14.68 6.70
C LEU A 260 13.51 -15.50 6.81
N SER A 261 13.49 -16.55 7.65
CA SER A 261 14.59 -17.51 7.72
C SER A 261 14.73 -18.28 6.40
N GLU A 262 15.91 -18.86 6.14
CA GLU A 262 16.17 -19.60 4.91
C GLU A 262 15.16 -20.73 4.67
N ASP A 263 14.79 -21.47 5.71
CA ASP A 263 13.80 -22.55 5.60
C ASP A 263 12.41 -22.01 5.24
N ARG A 264 12.00 -20.87 5.81
CA ARG A 264 10.74 -20.19 5.47
C ARG A 264 10.76 -19.63 4.05
N ILE A 265 11.90 -19.13 3.56
CA ILE A 265 12.07 -18.72 2.16
C ILE A 265 11.91 -19.93 1.23
N LYS A 266 12.55 -21.07 1.53
CA LYS A 266 12.37 -22.32 0.77
C LYS A 266 10.90 -22.77 0.78
N ALA A 267 10.25 -22.71 1.94
CA ALA A 267 8.83 -22.99 2.16
C ALA A 267 7.92 -22.17 1.24
N SER A 268 8.18 -20.87 1.22
CA SER A 268 7.42 -19.87 0.48
C SER A 268 7.61 -19.98 -1.03
N SER A 269 8.74 -20.52 -1.48
CA SER A 269 9.12 -20.71 -2.89
C SER A 269 8.65 -22.04 -3.48
N ALA A 270 8.14 -22.94 -2.65
CA ALA A 270 7.62 -24.22 -3.10
C ALA A 270 6.48 -24.06 -4.11
N ARG A 271 6.41 -24.98 -5.07
CA ARG A 271 5.39 -24.94 -6.13
C ARG A 271 3.99 -25.06 -5.53
N ILE A 272 3.09 -24.16 -5.92
CA ILE A 272 1.67 -24.26 -5.59
C ILE A 272 1.04 -25.34 -6.50
N PRO A 273 0.41 -26.41 -5.94
CA PRO A 273 -0.27 -27.42 -6.72
C PRO A 273 -1.36 -26.84 -7.62
N LYS A 274 -1.61 -27.50 -8.75
CA LYS A 274 -2.80 -27.18 -9.57
C LYS A 274 -4.03 -27.80 -8.91
N ILE A 275 -5.14 -27.07 -8.89
CA ILE A 275 -6.45 -27.66 -8.62
C ILE A 275 -6.83 -28.49 -9.86
N ASN A 276 -6.64 -29.81 -9.75
CA ASN A 276 -7.09 -30.79 -10.74
C ASN A 276 -8.51 -31.26 -10.40
N GLY A 277 -9.39 -31.35 -11.40
CA GLY A 277 -10.80 -31.72 -11.22
C GLY A 277 -11.65 -30.58 -10.65
N ASP A 278 -12.74 -30.94 -9.96
CA ASP A 278 -13.63 -29.97 -9.35
C ASP A 278 -12.99 -29.30 -8.13
N ALA A 279 -13.23 -28.00 -8.02
CA ALA A 279 -12.91 -27.23 -6.82
C ALA A 279 -13.93 -27.59 -5.73
N GLU A 280 -13.47 -27.63 -4.49
CA GLU A 280 -14.35 -27.88 -3.35
C GLU A 280 -15.22 -26.66 -3.06
N PHE A 281 -14.64 -25.48 -3.24
CA PHE A 281 -15.33 -24.21 -3.10
C PHE A 281 -15.11 -23.33 -4.32
N SER A 282 -16.14 -22.61 -4.74
CA SER A 282 -16.05 -21.67 -5.85
C SER A 282 -16.96 -20.45 -5.64
N LYS A 283 -16.49 -19.29 -6.10
CA LYS A 283 -17.24 -18.05 -6.17
C LYS A 283 -17.04 -17.42 -7.54
N THR A 284 -18.10 -17.34 -8.33
CA THR A 284 -18.13 -16.66 -9.63
C THR A 284 -18.62 -15.22 -9.50
N GLY A 285 -18.44 -14.42 -10.55
CA GLY A 285 -19.02 -13.07 -10.62
C GLY A 285 -18.24 -12.01 -9.85
N LEU A 286 -17.00 -12.29 -9.45
CA LEU A 286 -16.16 -11.30 -8.78
C LEU A 286 -15.66 -10.29 -9.83
N SER A 287 -16.00 -9.03 -9.65
CA SER A 287 -15.58 -7.95 -10.55
C SER A 287 -14.91 -6.84 -9.76
N PRO A 288 -13.84 -6.21 -10.27
CA PRO A 288 -13.20 -5.11 -9.58
C PRO A 288 -14.08 -3.86 -9.60
N THR A 289 -14.14 -3.18 -8.46
CA THR A 289 -14.69 -1.84 -8.32
C THR A 289 -13.64 -0.79 -8.65
N GLU A 290 -14.04 0.49 -8.73
CA GLU A 290 -13.09 1.58 -9.03
C GLU A 290 -11.99 1.73 -7.97
N ARG A 291 -12.26 1.32 -6.73
CA ARG A 291 -11.28 1.35 -5.63
C ARG A 291 -10.29 0.19 -5.68
N ASP A 292 -10.63 -0.87 -6.41
CA ASP A 292 -9.78 -2.05 -6.56
C ASP A 292 -8.72 -1.86 -7.65
N LEU A 293 -8.79 -0.76 -8.42
CA LEU A 293 -7.87 -0.43 -9.49
C LEU A 293 -6.73 0.46 -8.97
N ASP A 294 -5.53 0.20 -9.46
CA ASP A 294 -4.36 1.03 -9.23
C ASP A 294 -4.27 2.20 -10.24
N MET A 295 -3.20 3.01 -10.12
CA MET A 295 -2.94 4.13 -11.03
C MET A 295 -2.69 3.71 -12.49
N ASN A 296 -2.44 2.42 -12.74
CA ASN A 296 -2.26 1.84 -14.07
C ASN A 296 -3.56 1.25 -14.65
N GLN A 297 -4.68 1.42 -13.95
CA GLN A 297 -6.00 0.85 -14.30
C GLN A 297 -6.02 -0.69 -14.27
N HIS A 298 -5.06 -1.30 -13.58
CA HIS A 298 -5.04 -2.72 -13.30
C HIS A 298 -5.59 -2.98 -11.90
N VAL A 299 -6.12 -4.17 -11.68
CA VAL A 299 -6.50 -4.59 -10.33
C VAL A 299 -5.25 -4.60 -9.44
N ASN A 300 -5.31 -3.89 -8.33
CA ASN A 300 -4.22 -3.78 -7.38
C ASN A 300 -3.86 -5.18 -6.83
N ASN A 301 -2.55 -5.48 -6.75
CA ASN A 301 -2.05 -6.79 -6.33
C ASN A 301 -2.63 -7.24 -4.98
N VAL A 302 -2.81 -6.32 -4.03
CA VAL A 302 -3.38 -6.65 -2.71
C VAL A 302 -4.83 -7.13 -2.80
N LYS A 303 -5.58 -6.74 -3.84
CA LYS A 303 -6.98 -7.15 -4.00
C LYS A 303 -7.14 -8.65 -4.23
N TYR A 304 -6.15 -9.28 -4.87
CA TYR A 304 -6.15 -10.72 -5.10
C TYR A 304 -6.15 -11.51 -3.78
N ILE A 305 -5.68 -10.93 -2.67
CA ILE A 305 -5.78 -11.53 -1.32
C ILE A 305 -7.26 -11.75 -0.98
N SER A 306 -8.09 -10.72 -1.14
CA SER A 306 -9.52 -10.82 -0.85
C SER A 306 -10.23 -11.78 -1.79
N TRP A 307 -9.99 -11.67 -3.11
CA TRP A 307 -10.57 -12.62 -4.07
C TRP A 307 -10.18 -14.07 -3.78
N THR A 308 -8.96 -14.32 -3.31
CA THR A 308 -8.51 -15.66 -2.91
C THR A 308 -9.37 -16.24 -1.78
N MET A 309 -9.83 -15.39 -0.85
CA MET A 309 -10.63 -15.83 0.29
C MET A 309 -12.13 -15.96 -0.04
N GLU A 310 -12.64 -15.24 -1.03
CA GLU A 310 -14.08 -15.16 -1.34
C GLU A 310 -14.75 -16.51 -1.66
N SER A 311 -13.99 -17.51 -2.13
CA SER A 311 -14.55 -18.85 -2.35
C SER A 311 -14.79 -19.62 -1.06
N LEU A 312 -14.08 -19.31 0.03
CA LEU A 312 -14.21 -20.06 1.27
C LEU A 312 -15.53 -19.73 2.02
N PRO A 313 -16.16 -20.71 2.68
CA PRO A 313 -17.38 -20.51 3.44
C PRO A 313 -17.26 -19.37 4.47
N PHE A 314 -18.35 -18.63 4.67
CA PHE A 314 -18.35 -17.50 5.60
C PHE A 314 -18.02 -17.94 7.03
N GLU A 315 -18.62 -19.04 7.49
CA GLU A 315 -18.43 -19.61 8.82
C GLU A 315 -16.97 -20.03 9.06
N PHE A 316 -16.31 -20.52 8.00
CA PHE A 316 -14.88 -20.84 8.05
C PHE A 316 -14.05 -19.57 8.24
N ARG A 317 -14.30 -18.54 7.42
CA ARG A 317 -13.59 -17.24 7.49
C ARG A 317 -13.83 -16.48 8.79
N GLU A 318 -14.98 -16.70 9.44
CA GLU A 318 -15.32 -16.12 10.73
C GLU A 318 -14.58 -16.81 11.88
N SER A 319 -14.41 -18.13 11.80
CA SER A 319 -13.78 -18.94 12.86
C SER A 319 -12.26 -19.12 12.73
N HIS A 320 -11.69 -18.70 11.60
CA HIS A 320 -10.26 -18.85 11.29
C HIS A 320 -9.63 -17.53 10.84
N GLU A 321 -8.33 -17.44 11.02
CA GLU A 321 -7.49 -16.34 10.52
C GLU A 321 -6.34 -16.90 9.67
N ILE A 322 -5.94 -16.14 8.64
CA ILE A 322 -4.78 -16.50 7.84
C ILE A 322 -3.52 -16.25 8.66
N ARG A 323 -2.68 -17.27 8.78
CA ARG A 323 -1.31 -17.15 9.28
C ARG A 323 -0.30 -16.97 8.17
N LYS A 324 -0.54 -17.62 7.02
CA LYS A 324 0.38 -17.55 5.88
C LYS A 324 -0.39 -17.51 4.58
N ILE A 325 0.03 -16.66 3.65
CA ILE A 325 -0.47 -16.65 2.28
C ILE A 325 0.71 -16.59 1.31
N THR A 326 0.65 -17.39 0.25
CA THR A 326 1.57 -17.31 -0.89
C THR A 326 0.73 -17.11 -2.14
N LEU A 327 1.00 -16.04 -2.89
CA LEU A 327 0.33 -15.74 -4.16
C LEU A 327 1.35 -15.78 -5.30
N GLU A 328 0.98 -16.39 -6.43
CA GLU A 328 1.68 -16.33 -7.72
C GLU A 328 0.80 -15.58 -8.73
N TYR A 329 1.28 -14.44 -9.22
CA TYR A 329 0.59 -13.62 -10.22
C TYR A 329 0.99 -14.07 -11.62
N ARG A 330 0.00 -14.34 -12.48
CA ARG A 330 0.21 -14.86 -13.83
C ARG A 330 -0.31 -13.92 -14.91
N ARG A 331 -1.42 -13.24 -14.64
CA ARG A 331 -2.04 -12.27 -15.54
C ARG A 331 -2.62 -11.12 -14.73
N GLU A 332 -2.75 -9.98 -15.40
CA GLU A 332 -3.43 -8.80 -14.88
C GLU A 332 -4.94 -8.94 -15.12
N ALA A 333 -5.75 -8.38 -14.24
CA ALA A 333 -7.17 -8.13 -14.45
C ALA A 333 -7.40 -6.61 -14.52
N GLN A 334 -8.45 -6.19 -15.22
CA GLN A 334 -8.75 -4.79 -15.50
C GLN A 334 -10.22 -4.45 -15.20
N LYS A 335 -10.59 -3.17 -15.34
CA LYS A 335 -11.97 -2.71 -15.20
C LYS A 335 -12.90 -3.47 -16.15
N GLY A 336 -13.99 -4.02 -15.62
CA GLY A 336 -14.99 -4.76 -16.40
C GLY A 336 -14.72 -6.25 -16.52
N ASP A 337 -13.54 -6.72 -16.11
CA ASP A 337 -13.27 -8.16 -16.02
C ASP A 337 -14.13 -8.80 -14.93
N THR A 338 -14.43 -10.07 -15.13
CA THR A 338 -15.02 -10.92 -14.09
C THR A 338 -14.12 -12.10 -13.87
N VAL A 339 -13.92 -12.46 -12.61
CA VAL A 339 -13.12 -13.60 -12.22
C VAL A 339 -13.94 -14.59 -11.40
N GLU A 340 -13.48 -15.83 -11.44
CA GLU A 340 -13.93 -16.91 -10.57
C GLU A 340 -12.80 -17.25 -9.60
N SER A 341 -13.11 -17.23 -8.31
CA SER A 341 -12.23 -17.75 -7.27
C SER A 341 -12.59 -19.20 -6.97
N ARG A 342 -11.59 -20.08 -6.91
CA ARG A 342 -11.75 -21.50 -6.61
C ARG A 342 -10.75 -21.92 -5.54
N ALA A 343 -11.20 -22.73 -4.58
CA ALA A 343 -10.37 -23.28 -3.53
C ALA A 343 -10.56 -24.79 -3.38
N LYS A 344 -9.54 -25.45 -2.84
CA LYS A 344 -9.58 -26.86 -2.46
C LYS A 344 -8.70 -27.07 -1.23
N ALA A 345 -9.17 -27.88 -0.28
CA ALA A 345 -8.33 -28.27 0.84
C ALA A 345 -7.05 -28.97 0.35
N GLU A 346 -5.90 -28.55 0.89
CA GLU A 346 -4.62 -29.19 0.62
C GLU A 346 -4.37 -30.23 1.72
N PRO A 347 -4.42 -31.54 1.41
CA PRO A 347 -4.24 -32.56 2.43
C PRO A 347 -2.85 -32.43 3.07
N LEU A 348 -2.81 -32.56 4.40
CA LEU A 348 -1.57 -32.70 5.14
C LEU A 348 -0.89 -33.99 4.66
N ILE A 349 0.37 -33.90 4.23
CA ILE A 349 1.13 -35.08 3.80
C ILE A 349 1.46 -35.87 5.07
N ALA A 350 0.67 -36.91 5.36
CA ALA A 350 0.93 -37.87 6.41
C ALA A 350 2.06 -38.81 5.98
N ASP A 351 3.31 -38.35 6.01
CA ASP A 351 4.48 -39.25 5.85
C ASP A 351 5.83 -38.63 6.26
N GLY A 352 5.86 -37.74 7.26
CA GLY A 352 7.11 -37.19 7.80
C GLY A 352 7.94 -36.35 6.81
N ALA A 353 7.46 -36.17 5.57
CA ALA A 353 7.97 -35.23 4.62
C ALA A 353 7.40 -33.85 4.97
N THR A 354 8.17 -33.10 5.78
CA THR A 354 7.90 -31.69 5.99
C THR A 354 7.75 -31.01 4.63
N PHE A 355 6.59 -30.42 4.39
CA PHE A 355 6.46 -29.49 3.28
C PHE A 355 7.46 -28.36 3.59
N ALA A 356 8.60 -28.35 2.90
CA ALA A 356 9.69 -27.36 2.95
C ALA A 356 9.66 -26.43 4.19
N GLY A 357 9.98 -26.89 5.40
CA GLY A 357 10.17 -26.01 6.56
C GLY A 357 8.91 -25.41 7.23
N TYR A 358 7.70 -25.89 6.91
CA TYR A 358 6.53 -25.63 7.77
C TYR A 358 6.60 -26.57 8.98
N THR A 359 6.86 -26.06 10.18
CA THR A 359 6.61 -26.79 11.42
C THR A 359 5.11 -27.05 11.53
N GLU A 360 4.73 -28.31 11.63
CA GLU A 360 3.33 -28.72 11.70
C GLU A 360 2.74 -28.30 13.05
N GLU A 361 1.82 -27.35 13.03
CA GLU A 361 0.87 -27.17 14.13
C GLU A 361 -0.38 -28.00 13.78
N PRO A 362 -0.75 -29.03 14.57
CA PRO A 362 -1.85 -29.96 14.27
C PRO A 362 -3.25 -29.32 14.10
N SER A 363 -3.36 -28.01 14.33
CA SER A 363 -4.59 -27.22 14.25
C SER A 363 -4.68 -26.33 13.02
N GLU A 364 -3.68 -26.34 12.13
CA GLU A 364 -3.66 -25.50 10.94
C GLU A 364 -4.34 -26.15 9.72
N GLU A 365 -5.23 -25.40 9.08
CA GLU A 365 -5.92 -25.80 7.86
C GLU A 365 -5.28 -25.15 6.63
N ARG A 366 -5.18 -25.90 5.53
CA ARG A 366 -4.48 -25.46 4.31
C ARG A 366 -5.39 -25.54 3.10
N PHE A 367 -5.32 -24.50 2.27
CA PHE A 367 -6.06 -24.44 1.02
C PHE A 367 -5.15 -23.99 -0.11
N VAL A 368 -5.32 -24.64 -1.26
CA VAL A 368 -4.82 -24.15 -2.55
C VAL A 368 -5.94 -23.41 -3.26
N HIS A 369 -5.55 -22.37 -3.99
CA HIS A 369 -6.47 -21.44 -4.63
C HIS A 369 -6.08 -21.16 -6.08
N VAL A 370 -7.08 -20.89 -6.91
CA VAL A 370 -6.88 -20.36 -8.26
C VAL A 370 -7.95 -19.34 -8.58
N ILE A 371 -7.52 -18.19 -9.10
CA ILE A 371 -8.40 -17.17 -9.67
C ILE A 371 -8.32 -17.30 -11.19
N ARG A 372 -9.46 -17.45 -11.85
CA ARG A 372 -9.58 -17.57 -13.31
C ARG A 372 -10.36 -16.41 -13.89
N ASN A 373 -9.98 -15.94 -15.07
CA ASN A 373 -10.79 -14.98 -15.82
C ASN A 373 -11.95 -15.68 -16.55
N GLN A 374 -12.77 -14.89 -17.25
CA GLN A 374 -13.91 -15.38 -18.04
C GLN A 374 -13.51 -16.40 -19.12
N ASP A 375 -12.28 -16.32 -19.64
CA ASP A 375 -11.72 -17.26 -20.63
C ASP A 375 -11.15 -18.55 -19.98
N GLY A 376 -11.30 -18.72 -18.67
CA GLY A 376 -10.77 -19.87 -17.93
C GLY A 376 -9.25 -19.85 -17.72
N GLN A 377 -8.56 -18.75 -18.05
CA GLN A 377 -7.14 -18.60 -17.86
C GLN A 377 -6.81 -18.29 -16.40
N GLU A 378 -5.74 -18.89 -15.89
CA GLU A 378 -5.26 -18.63 -14.53
C GLU A 378 -4.67 -17.21 -14.44
N VAL A 379 -5.28 -16.38 -13.60
CA VAL A 379 -4.87 -14.99 -13.32
C VAL A 379 -3.93 -14.97 -12.10
N ASN A 380 -4.30 -15.71 -11.05
CA ASN A 380 -3.53 -15.81 -9.82
C ASN A 380 -3.66 -17.23 -9.23
N LYS A 381 -2.62 -17.69 -8.53
CA LYS A 381 -2.69 -18.89 -7.68
C LYS A 381 -2.33 -18.53 -6.27
N GLY A 382 -2.99 -19.18 -5.33
CA GLY A 382 -2.75 -18.99 -3.91
C GLY A 382 -2.50 -20.29 -3.18
N ARG A 383 -1.78 -20.21 -2.08
CA ARG A 383 -1.87 -21.15 -0.98
C ARG A 383 -2.03 -20.36 0.31
N THR A 384 -2.94 -20.80 1.17
CA THR A 384 -3.17 -20.19 2.48
C THR A 384 -3.05 -21.23 3.58
N VAL A 385 -2.49 -20.82 4.72
CA VAL A 385 -2.48 -21.57 5.97
C VAL A 385 -3.29 -20.77 7.00
N TRP A 386 -4.22 -21.44 7.66
CA TRP A 386 -5.19 -20.85 8.57
C TRP A 386 -5.04 -21.43 9.96
N ALA A 387 -5.21 -20.60 10.98
CA ALA A 387 -5.33 -21.03 12.35
C ALA A 387 -6.74 -20.74 12.87
N ARG A 388 -7.26 -21.63 13.70
CA ARG A 388 -8.55 -21.41 14.36
C ARG A 388 -8.42 -20.34 15.42
N LEU A 389 -9.37 -19.40 15.44
CA LEU A 389 -9.43 -18.37 16.47
C LEU A 389 -9.68 -19.02 17.84
N ARG A 390 -8.89 -18.63 18.84
CA ARG A 390 -9.14 -19.00 20.24
C ARG A 390 -10.35 -18.20 20.71
N LYS A 391 -11.42 -18.90 21.09
CA LYS A 391 -12.66 -18.30 21.62
C LYS A 391 -12.46 -17.74 23.02
#